data_AF-A0A2D7UD66-F1
#
_entry.id   AF-A0A2D7UD66-F1
#
_cell.length_a   1.000
_cell.length_b   1.000
_cell.length_c   1.000
_cell.angle_alpha   90.00
_cell.angle_beta   90.00
_cell.angle_gamma   90.00
#
_symmetry.space_group_name_H-M   'P 1'
#
loop_
_entity.id
_entity.type
_entity.pdbx_description
1 polymer ?
#
loop_
_entity_poly.entity_id
_entity_poly.type
_entity_poly.pdbx_seq_one_letter_code
_entity_poly.pdbx_strand_id
1 'polypeptide(L)' 'TTGIDPLGAVMVEDMARNLEPAHELGMRTVWLVSDHDWAAKGADEPYVHFVAEDLKSFLSALAIPA' A
#
# COMPACT_ATOMS: atom_id res chain seq x y z
N THR A 1 21.76 -1.20 4.02
CA THR A 1 20.44 -1.75 3.65
C THR A 1 19.54 -1.66 4.88
N THR A 2 18.22 -1.54 4.70
CA THR A 2 17.25 -1.26 5.78
C THR A 2 16.95 -2.45 6.70
N GLY A 3 17.37 -3.67 6.35
CA GLY A 3 17.15 -4.88 7.16
C GLY A 3 15.72 -5.44 7.09
N ILE A 4 14.88 -4.92 6.18
CA ILE A 4 13.51 -5.38 5.95
C ILE A 4 13.53 -6.49 4.89
N ASP A 5 12.83 -7.60 5.14
CA ASP A 5 12.49 -8.59 4.11
C ASP A 5 11.27 -8.09 3.32
N PRO A 6 11.43 -7.75 2.02
CA PRO A 6 10.33 -7.25 1.22
C PRO A 6 9.16 -8.24 1.10
N LEU A 7 9.44 -9.55 1.02
CA LEU A 7 8.40 -10.57 0.82
C LEU A 7 7.48 -10.73 2.03
N GLY A 8 7.95 -10.32 3.21
CA GLY A 8 7.19 -10.27 4.46
C GLY A 8 6.66 -8.88 4.82
N ALA A 9 6.81 -7.88 3.94
CA ALA A 9 6.49 -6.49 4.21
C ALA A 9 5.34 -5.96 3.34
N VAL A 10 4.73 -4.88 3.81
CA VAL A 10 3.71 -4.12 3.09
C VAL A 10 4.07 -2.64 3.11
N MET A 11 3.97 -1.97 1.96
CA MET A 11 4.02 -0.50 1.87
C MET A 11 2.60 0.05 1.78
N VAL A 12 2.26 0.99 2.65
CA VAL A 12 1.01 1.76 2.60
C VAL A 12 1.38 3.20 2.26
N GLU A 13 0.79 3.75 1.20
CA GLU A 13 1.20 5.05 0.66
C GLU A 13 0.00 5.78 0.04
N ASP A 14 -0.02 7.11 0.14
CA ASP A 14 -1.15 7.92 -0.31
C ASP A 14 -1.07 8.29 -1.81
N MET A 15 0.10 8.17 -2.44
CA MET A 15 0.27 8.31 -3.89
C MET A 15 0.45 6.94 -4.55
N ALA A 16 -0.50 6.53 -5.40
CA ALA A 16 -0.49 5.18 -6.00
C ALA A 16 0.84 4.88 -6.72
N ARG A 17 1.37 5.83 -7.49
CA ARG A 17 2.64 5.66 -8.21
C ARG A 17 3.86 5.40 -7.31
N ASN A 18 3.85 5.86 -6.07
CA ASN A 18 4.97 5.63 -5.15
C ASN A 18 5.05 4.17 -4.67
N LEU A 19 4.03 3.35 -4.97
CA LEU A 19 4.00 1.92 -4.64
C LEU A 19 4.81 1.06 -5.63
N GLU A 20 5.08 1.55 -6.84
CA GLU A 20 5.77 0.79 -7.90
C GLU A 20 7.13 0.23 -7.43
N PRO A 21 8.04 1.00 -6.80
CA PRO A 21 9.32 0.45 -6.33
C PRO A 21 9.16 -0.62 -5.24
N ALA A 22 8.16 -0.50 -4.36
CA ALA A 22 7.92 -1.50 -3.33
C ALA A 22 7.39 -2.81 -3.93
N HIS A 23 6.53 -2.73 -4.94
CA HIS A 23 6.09 -3.88 -5.71
C HIS A 23 7.26 -4.56 -6.43
N GLU A 24 8.16 -3.80 -7.08
CA GLU A 24 9.36 -4.35 -7.74
C GLU A 24 10.30 -5.08 -6.77
N LEU A 25 10.35 -4.64 -5.51
CA LEU A 25 11.09 -5.32 -4.44
C LEU A 25 10.39 -6.58 -3.91
N GLY A 26 9.12 -6.79 -4.24
CA GLY A 26 8.31 -7.93 -3.80
C GLY A 26 7.41 -7.67 -2.59
N MET A 27 7.29 -6.42 -2.14
CA MET A 27 6.35 -6.06 -1.07
C MET A 27 4.90 -6.16 -1.55
N ARG A 28 3.99 -6.43 -0.62
CA ARG A 28 2.58 -6.08 -0.82
C ARG A 28 2.44 -4.55 -0.76
N THR A 29 1.42 -4.03 -1.41
CA THR A 29 1.22 -2.59 -1.54
C THR A 29 -0.24 -2.25 -1.30
N VAL A 30 -0.47 -1.17 -0.59
CA VAL A 30 -1.80 -0.66 -0.26
C VAL A 30 -1.83 0.81 -0.63
N TRP A 31 -2.67 1.17 -1.58
CA TRP A 31 -2.93 2.58 -1.85
C TRP A 31 -3.91 3.12 -0.82
N LEU A 32 -3.50 4.12 -0.06
CA LEU A 32 -4.36 4.87 0.85
C LEU A 32 -5.00 6.01 0.05
N VAL A 33 -6.31 5.94 -0.15
CA VAL A 33 -7.04 6.92 -0.97
C VAL A 33 -6.85 8.32 -0.37
N SER A 34 -6.43 9.25 -1.22
CA SER A 34 -6.29 10.68 -0.89
C SER A 34 -7.32 11.49 -1.69
N ASP A 35 -7.67 12.67 -1.19
CA ASP A 35 -8.60 13.62 -1.82
C ASP A 35 -7.98 14.40 -2.99
N HIS A 36 -6.68 14.20 -3.23
CA HIS A 36 -5.96 14.87 -4.31
C HIS A 36 -5.99 14.05 -5.60
N ASP A 37 -6.49 14.63 -6.70
CA ASP A 37 -6.59 13.97 -8.02
C ASP A 37 -5.25 13.37 -8.50
N TRP A 38 -4.13 14.02 -8.20
CA TRP A 38 -2.80 13.56 -8.61
C TRP A 38 -2.35 12.30 -7.87
N ALA A 39 -2.91 12.02 -6.69
CA ALA A 39 -2.55 10.89 -5.84
C ALA A 39 -3.09 9.56 -6.39
N ALA A 40 -4.20 9.62 -7.15
CA ALA A 40 -4.81 8.47 -7.82
C ALA A 40 -4.10 8.04 -9.12
N LYS A 41 -3.08 8.79 -9.56
CA LYS A 41 -2.35 8.44 -10.78
C LYS A 41 -1.65 7.08 -10.62
N GLY A 42 -2.08 6.09 -11.38
CA GLY A 42 -1.59 4.72 -11.32
C GLY A 42 -2.32 3.82 -10.31
N ALA A 43 -3.48 4.26 -9.79
CA ALA A 43 -4.29 3.48 -8.86
C ALA A 43 -4.85 2.18 -9.44
N ASP A 44 -4.94 2.08 -10.77
CA ASP A 44 -5.41 0.93 -11.53
C ASP A 44 -4.29 0.00 -12.03
N GLU A 45 -3.03 0.33 -11.72
CA GLU A 45 -1.88 -0.46 -12.14
C GLU A 45 -1.70 -1.74 -11.31
N PRO A 46 -1.04 -2.78 -11.86
CA PRO A 46 -0.84 -4.06 -11.16
C PRO A 46 -0.03 -3.97 -9.85
N TYR A 47 0.74 -2.89 -9.67
CA TYR A 47 1.51 -2.64 -8.46
C TYR A 47 0.66 -2.13 -7.29
N VAL A 48 -0.66 -1.96 -7.45
CA VAL A 48 -1.60 -1.67 -6.36
C VAL A 48 -2.33 -2.95 -5.98
N HIS A 49 -1.92 -3.62 -4.90
CA HIS A 49 -2.54 -4.89 -4.50
C HIS A 49 -3.84 -4.69 -3.71
N PHE A 50 -3.93 -3.62 -2.92
CA PHE A 50 -5.09 -3.29 -2.10
C PHE A 50 -5.35 -1.79 -2.13
N VAL A 51 -6.60 -1.41 -1.87
CA VAL A 51 -7.02 -0.02 -1.70
C VAL A 51 -7.63 0.14 -0.31
N ALA A 52 -7.21 1.17 0.41
CA ALA A 52 -7.73 1.52 1.72
C ALA A 52 -8.24 2.97 1.69
N GLU A 53 -9.49 3.19 2.09
CA GLU A 53 -10.02 4.55 2.26
C GLU A 53 -9.61 5.16 3.61
N ASP A 54 -9.32 4.30 4.60
CA ASP A 54 -8.91 4.69 5.94
C ASP A 54 -7.91 3.67 6.50
N LEU A 55 -6.76 4.16 6.96
CA LEU A 55 -5.69 3.32 7.51
C LEU A 55 -6.14 2.58 8.77
N LYS A 56 -6.91 3.24 9.65
CA LYS A 56 -7.33 2.64 10.91
C LYS A 56 -8.25 1.44 10.67
N SER A 57 -9.24 1.60 9.82
CA SER A 57 -10.21 0.55 9.47
C SER A 57 -9.51 -0.60 8.74
N PHE A 58 -8.58 -0.29 7.83
CA PHE A 58 -7.76 -1.30 7.15
C PHE A 58 -6.98 -2.16 8.15
N LEU A 59 -6.22 -1.55 9.06
CA LEU A 59 -5.43 -2.30 10.06
C LEU A 59 -6.32 -3.06 11.04
N SER A 60 -7.47 -2.49 11.42
CA SER A 60 -8.41 -3.13 12.34
C SER A 60 -9.03 -4.41 11.74
N ALA A 61 -9.25 -4.45 10.42
CA ALA A 61 -9.78 -5.63 9.74
C ALA A 61 -8.75 -6.78 9.63
N LEU A 62 -7.45 -6.47 9.70
CA LEU A 62 -6.36 -7.44 9.69
C LEU A 62 -6.03 -7.98 11.08
N ALA A 63 -6.43 -7.27 12.13
CA ALA A 63 -6.17 -7.67 13.50
C ALA A 63 -6.90 -9.00 13.79
N ILE A 64 -6.14 -10.03 14.15
CA ILE A 64 -6.71 -11.27 14.69
C ILE A 64 -7.22 -10.93 16.09
N PRO A 65 -8.50 -11.21 16.43
CA PRO A 65 -9.00 -11.02 17.79
C PRO A 65 -8.12 -11.78 18.78
N ALA A 66 -7.83 -11.13 19.92
CA ALA A 66 -7.06 -11.72 21.01
C ALA A 66 -7.76 -12.94 21.63
#